data_AF-A0A3M1VBW1-F1
#
_entry.id   AF-A0A3M1VBW1-F1
#
_cell.length_a   1.000
_cell.length_b   1.000
_cell.length_c   1.000
_cell.angle_alpha   90.00
_cell.angle_beta   90.00
_cell.angle_gamma   90.00
#
_symmetry.space_group_name_H-M   'P 1'
#
loop_
_entity.id
_entity.type
_entity.pdbx_description
1 polymer ?
#
loop_
_entity_poly.entity_id
_entity_poly.type
_entity_poly.pdbx_seq_one_letter_code
_entity_poly.pdbx_strand_id
1 'polypeptide(L)' 'VQATVNMELPENFQTSEFLLEHGFIDRIVHRKNLRSEIARIIDYCGK' A
#
# COMPACT_ATOMS: atom_id res chain seq x y z
N VAL A 1 -13.70 2.55 -12.61
CA VAL A 1 -13.38 1.11 -12.80
C VAL A 1 -14.66 0.30 -12.91
N GLN A 2 -15.53 0.29 -11.89
CA GLN A 2 -16.75 -0.52 -11.86
C GLN A 2 -17.61 -0.48 -13.13
N ALA A 3 -17.94 0.72 -13.62
CA ALA A 3 -18.74 0.90 -14.85
C ALA A 3 -18.04 0.42 -16.14
N THR A 4 -16.71 0.24 -16.09
CA THR A 4 -15.91 -0.25 -17.22
C THR A 4 -15.75 -1.78 -17.17
N VAL A 5 -15.80 -2.38 -15.97
CA VAL A 5 -15.65 -3.83 -15.78
C VAL A 5 -16.98 -4.58 -15.67
N ASN A 6 -18.12 -3.87 -15.61
CA ASN A 6 -19.47 -4.46 -15.51
C ASN A 6 -19.65 -5.49 -14.39
N MET A 7 -18.92 -5.31 -13.28
CA MET A 7 -18.97 -6.15 -12.09
C MET A 7 -18.89 -5.26 -10.84
N GLU A 8 -19.50 -5.69 -9.74
CA GLU A 8 -19.33 -5.00 -8.46
C GLU A 8 -17.89 -5.16 -7.97
N LEU A 9 -17.33 -4.06 -7.47
CA LEU A 9 -16.00 -4.06 -6.89
C LEU A 9 -16.07 -4.52 -5.44
N PRO A 10 -15.06 -5.25 -4.95
CA PRO A 10 -14.96 -5.56 -3.52
C PRO A 10 -15.07 -4.29 -2.67
N GLU A 11 -15.68 -4.40 -1.49
CA GLU A 11 -15.88 -3.25 -0.58
C GLU A 11 -14.55 -2.61 -0.15
N ASN A 12 -13.50 -3.42 -0.02
CA ASN A 12 -12.15 -3.00 0.31
C ASN A 12 -11.30 -2.65 -0.92
N PHE A 13 -11.87 -2.59 -2.12
CA PHE A 13 -11.11 -2.26 -3.33
C PHE A 13 -10.41 -0.91 -3.17
N GLN A 14 -9.14 -0.84 -3.59
CA GLN A 14 -8.25 0.33 -3.41
C GLN A 14 -7.90 0.73 -1.97
N THR A 15 -8.25 -0.08 -0.97
CA THR A 15 -7.68 0.07 0.39
C THR A 15 -6.20 -0.31 0.39
N SER A 16 -5.45 0.17 1.40
CA SER A 16 -4.04 -0.18 1.53
C SER A 16 -3.85 -1.68 1.73
N GLU A 17 -4.79 -2.31 2.45
CA GLU A 17 -4.86 -3.74 2.73
C GLU A 17 -5.07 -4.55 1.46
N PHE A 18 -6.03 -4.14 0.62
CA PHE A 18 -6.28 -4.80 -0.67
C PHE A 18 -5.05 -4.72 -1.58
N LEU A 19 -4.42 -3.55 -1.66
CA LEU A 19 -3.23 -3.35 -2.50
C LEU A 19 -2.01 -4.13 -2.00
N LEU A 20 -1.85 -4.26 -0.68
CA LEU A 20 -0.82 -5.09 -0.05
C LEU A 20 -1.02 -6.57 -0.37
N GLU A 21 -2.26 -7.09 -0.25
CA GLU A 21 -2.59 -8.49 -0.56
C GLU A 21 -2.28 -8.85 -2.02
N HIS A 22 -2.48 -7.90 -2.95
CA HIS A 22 -2.21 -8.10 -4.38
C HIS A 22 -0.77 -7.77 -4.79
N GLY A 23 0.11 -7.44 -3.83
CA GLY A 23 1.53 -7.20 -4.08
C GLY A 23 1.87 -5.87 -4.76
N PHE A 24 0.94 -4.92 -4.79
CA PHE A 24 1.19 -3.58 -5.34
C PHE A 24 1.96 -2.66 -4.37
N ILE A 25 1.91 -2.96 -3.07
CA ILE A 25 2.57 -2.19 -2.02
C ILE A 25 3.33 -3.17 -1.12
N ASP A 26 4.55 -2.82 -0.72
CA ASP A 26 5.36 -3.68 0.14
C ASP A 26 4.94 -3.66 1.62
N ARG A 27 4.43 -2.52 2.12
CA ARG A 27 4.18 -2.27 3.55
C ARG A 27 3.09 -1.23 3.79
N ILE A 28 2.30 -1.41 4.85
CA ILE A 28 1.38 -0.39 5.39
C ILE A 28 1.97 0.15 6.69
N VAL A 29 2.11 1.47 6.81
CA VAL A 29 2.81 2.11 7.94
C VAL A 29 1.91 3.18 8.55
N HIS A 30 1.64 3.07 9.85
CA HIS A 30 0.88 4.11 10.56
C HIS A 30 1.63 5.45 10.51
N ARG A 31 0.89 6.56 10.32
CA ARG A 31 1.48 7.90 10.06
C ARG A 31 2.53 8.35 11.07
N LYS A 32 2.33 8.01 12.35
CA LYS A 32 3.26 8.30 13.47
C LYS A 32 4.64 7.65 13.32
N ASN A 33 4.73 6.54 12.58
CA ASN A 33 5.96 5.79 12.36
C ASN A 33 6.66 6.14 11.03
N LEU A 34 6.01 6.94 10.17
CA LEU A 34 6.46 7.18 8.79
C LEU A 34 7.89 7.75 8.72
N ARG A 35 8.24 8.68 9.62
CA ARG A 35 9.58 9.29 9.66
C ARG A 35 10.67 8.23 9.89
N SER A 36 10.44 7.35 10.86
CA SER A 36 11.40 6.31 11.23
C SER A 36 11.53 5.27 10.13
N GLU A 37 10.43 4.88 9.48
CA GLU A 37 10.45 3.88 8.41
C GLU A 37 11.17 4.41 7.15
N ILE A 38 10.91 5.66 6.76
CA ILE A 38 11.63 6.29 5.64
C ILE A 38 13.13 6.34 5.92
N ALA A 39 13.54 6.79 7.11
CA ALA A 39 14.96 6.83 7.48
C ALA A 39 15.63 5.45 7.40
N ARG A 40 14.94 4.41 7.88
CA ARG A 40 15.42 3.02 7.80
C ARG A 40 15.59 2.54 6.35
N ILE A 41 14.63 2.83 5.48
CA ILE A 41 14.70 2.40 4.07
C ILE A 41 15.86 3.10 3.36
N ILE A 42 16.05 4.41 3.60
CA ILE A 42 17.16 5.16 3.02
C ILE A 42 18.50 4.60 3.50
N ASP A 43 18.66 4.31 4.80
CA ASP A 43 19.87 3.72 5.36
C ASP A 43 20.17 2.32 4.78
N TYR A 44 19.13 1.51 4.56
CA TYR A 44 19.26 0.20 3.92
C TYR A 44 19.70 0.30 2.46
N CYS A 45 19.13 1.25 1.70
CA CYS A 45 19.42 1.43 0.27
C CYS A 45 20.69 2.26 -0.01
N GLY A 46 21.18 3.01 0.97
CA GLY A 46 22.33 3.93 0.83
C GLY A 46 23.70 3.27 1.03
N LYS A 47 23.76 1.94 1.02
CA LYS A 47 25.01 1.16 1.00
C LYS A 47 25.34 0.66 -0.38
#